data_AF-A0A7C7U4U3-F1
#
_entry.id   AF-A0A7C7U4U3-F1
#
_cell.length_a   1.000
_cell.length_b   1.000
_cell.length_c   1.000
_cell.angle_alpha   90.00
_cell.angle_beta   90.00
_cell.angle_gamma   90.00
#
_symmetry.space_group_name_H-M   'P 1'
#
loop_
_entity.id
_entity.type
_entity.pdbx_description
1 polymer ?
#
loop_
_entity_poly.entity_id
_entity_poly.type
_entity_poly.pdbx_seq_one_letter_code
_entity_poly.pdbx_strand_id
1 'polypeptide(L)'
;MRDYSLIGSTLLGQLAVGAFWVLLETDLILAPRFDTSHVEGITLAPLLMIFTTMSLSMGVGMALQHLESPQLVYLAIMNIRTSWLSREIVTANLCAKMAMAFTGATWLKLPSILRVGLAWLSVLAGVSFFYSMSRVYRLRTAPIWDTTFTPISFFLAAGFVGAAVLITMLVQSSYGPIPCFLGFVIILTAEVLDLYIFSEVREVSRLQFRPASFAGQGASRRPIRSDGNFHRARRGWPHSLGARS
;
A
#
# COMPACT_ATOMS: atom_id res chain seq x y z
N MET A 1 -15.54 7.20 -2.00
CA MET A 1 -14.91 6.08 -2.73
C MET A 1 -13.36 6.05 -2.61
N ARG A 2 -12.74 6.87 -1.73
CA ARG A 2 -11.27 7.04 -1.70
C ARG A 2 -10.50 6.03 -0.83
N ASP A 3 -11.04 5.56 0.29
CA ASP A 3 -10.22 4.73 1.18
C ASP A 3 -10.07 3.26 0.74
N TYR A 4 -11.00 2.73 -0.06
CA TYR A 4 -11.03 1.31 -0.42
C TYR A 4 -9.91 0.86 -1.39
N SER A 5 -9.41 1.74 -2.26
CA SER A 5 -8.38 1.34 -3.23
C SER A 5 -6.99 1.20 -2.57
N LEU A 6 -6.71 2.01 -1.53
CA LEU A 6 -5.51 1.86 -0.70
C LEU A 6 -5.57 0.57 0.14
N ILE A 7 -6.71 0.30 0.77
CA ILE A 7 -6.92 -0.95 1.52
C ILE A 7 -6.77 -2.16 0.60
N GLY A 8 -7.39 -2.12 -0.59
CA GLY A 8 -7.26 -3.18 -1.61
C GLY A 8 -5.82 -3.40 -2.06
N SER A 9 -5.06 -2.34 -2.32
CA SER A 9 -3.64 -2.46 -2.68
C SER A 9 -2.79 -3.06 -1.56
N THR A 10 -3.14 -2.78 -0.29
CA THR A 10 -2.46 -3.33 0.89
C THR A 10 -2.73 -4.81 1.06
N LEU A 11 -4.00 -5.20 1.00
CA LEU A 11 -4.41 -6.60 1.07
C LEU A 11 -3.78 -7.44 -0.04
N LEU A 12 -3.86 -6.96 -1.28
CA LEU A 12 -3.26 -7.64 -2.43
C LEU A 12 -1.75 -7.71 -2.34
N GLY A 13 -1.09 -6.65 -1.85
CA GLY A 13 0.35 -6.62 -1.63
C GLY A 13 0.81 -7.61 -0.55
N GLN A 14 0.15 -7.64 0.60
CA GLN A 14 0.44 -8.56 1.70
C GLN A 14 0.21 -10.01 1.29
N LEU A 15 -0.92 -10.29 0.63
CA LEU A 15 -1.24 -11.61 0.11
C LEU A 15 -0.20 -12.07 -0.93
N ALA A 16 0.08 -11.22 -1.91
CA ALA A 16 0.99 -11.58 -3.00
C ALA A 16 2.41 -11.82 -2.50
N VAL A 17 2.99 -10.88 -1.73
CA VAL A 17 4.38 -10.97 -1.28
C VAL A 17 4.55 -12.07 -0.24
N GLY A 18 3.61 -12.19 0.72
CA GLY A 18 3.65 -13.20 1.76
C GLY A 18 3.60 -14.62 1.21
N ALA A 19 2.64 -14.88 0.31
CA ALA A 19 2.52 -16.18 -0.35
C ALA A 19 3.72 -16.44 -1.29
N PHE A 20 4.20 -15.43 -2.01
CA PHE A 20 5.33 -15.59 -2.93
C PHE A 20 6.64 -15.93 -2.20
N TRP A 21 6.92 -15.33 -1.05
CA TRP A 21 8.11 -15.66 -0.25
C TRP A 21 8.11 -17.11 0.22
N VAL A 22 6.97 -17.61 0.70
CA VAL A 22 6.84 -19.02 1.08
C VAL A 22 7.04 -19.94 -0.11
N LEU A 23 6.46 -19.63 -1.27
CA LEU A 23 6.65 -20.42 -2.49
C LEU A 23 8.13 -20.46 -2.92
N LEU A 24 8.81 -19.32 -2.82
CA LEU A 24 10.25 -19.20 -3.11
C LEU A 24 11.08 -20.05 -2.14
N GLU A 25 10.80 -20.01 -0.84
CA GLU A 25 11.47 -20.85 0.16
C GLU A 25 11.23 -22.34 -0.12
N THR A 26 10.01 -22.74 -0.49
CA THR A 26 9.71 -24.12 -0.85
C THR A 26 10.45 -24.58 -2.11
N ASP A 27 10.56 -23.75 -3.15
CA ASP A 27 11.25 -24.10 -4.41
C ASP A 27 12.77 -24.19 -4.23
N LEU A 28 13.35 -23.30 -3.43
CA LEU A 28 14.79 -23.24 -3.24
C LEU A 28 15.33 -24.19 -2.17
N ILE A 29 14.58 -24.39 -1.08
CA ILE A 29 15.07 -25.10 0.10
C ILE A 29 14.46 -26.50 0.20
N LEU A 30 13.15 -26.63 0.01
CA LEU A 30 12.45 -27.90 0.24
C LEU A 30 12.47 -28.79 -1.01
N ALA A 31 12.19 -28.27 -2.20
CA ALA A 31 12.10 -29.06 -3.43
C ALA A 31 13.36 -29.87 -3.76
N PRO A 32 14.60 -29.39 -3.51
CA PRO A 32 15.81 -30.18 -3.73
C PRO A 32 16.07 -31.26 -2.65
N ARG A 33 15.37 -31.21 -1.52
CA ARG A 33 15.63 -32.06 -0.32
C ARG A 33 14.64 -33.21 -0.17
N PHE A 34 13.50 -33.17 -0.85
CA PHE A 34 12.44 -34.18 -0.76
C PHE A 34 12.26 -34.89 -2.09
N ASP A 35 12.10 -36.22 -2.03
CA ASP A 35 11.86 -37.04 -3.21
C ASP A 35 10.45 -36.78 -3.77
N THR A 36 10.35 -36.72 -5.09
CA THR A 36 9.26 -36.10 -5.87
C THR A 36 7.87 -36.72 -5.69
N SER A 37 7.74 -37.82 -4.94
CA SER A 37 6.49 -38.56 -4.70
C SER A 37 5.60 -38.01 -3.57
N HIS A 38 6.16 -37.27 -2.60
CA HIS A 38 5.35 -36.57 -1.56
C HIS A 38 4.99 -35.14 -1.96
N VAL A 39 5.57 -34.64 -3.05
CA VAL A 39 5.39 -33.27 -3.51
C VAL A 39 4.40 -33.19 -4.68
N GLU A 40 3.59 -34.22 -4.94
CA GLU A 40 2.51 -34.15 -5.95
C GLU A 40 1.42 -33.09 -5.60
N GLY A 41 1.41 -32.58 -4.36
CA GLY A 41 0.72 -31.34 -3.97
C GLY A 41 1.28 -30.06 -4.61
N ILE A 42 2.47 -30.12 -5.25
CA ILE A 42 3.13 -29.03 -5.99
C ILE A 42 2.45 -28.76 -7.34
N THR A 43 1.42 -29.51 -7.75
CA THR A 43 0.58 -29.13 -8.90
C THR A 43 -0.02 -27.73 -8.76
N LEU A 44 -0.26 -27.26 -7.53
CA LEU A 44 -0.75 -25.91 -7.26
C LEU A 44 0.36 -24.85 -7.13
N ALA A 45 1.62 -25.21 -6.89
CA ALA A 45 2.67 -24.20 -6.66
C ALA A 45 2.91 -23.28 -7.87
N PRO A 46 2.97 -23.78 -9.12
CA PRO A 46 3.05 -22.92 -10.30
C PRO A 46 1.83 -22.00 -10.45
N LEU A 47 0.63 -22.51 -10.17
CA LEU A 47 -0.61 -21.72 -10.20
C LEU A 47 -0.61 -20.64 -9.11
N LEU A 48 -0.12 -20.95 -7.92
CA LEU A 48 0.02 -19.99 -6.81
C LEU A 48 1.10 -18.94 -7.10
N MET A 49 2.20 -19.30 -7.76
CA MET A 49 3.20 -18.32 -8.22
C MET A 49 2.61 -17.35 -9.26
N ILE A 50 1.81 -17.87 -10.20
CA ILE A 50 1.09 -17.03 -11.18
C ILE A 50 0.07 -16.15 -10.45
N PHE A 51 -0.73 -16.73 -9.56
CA PHE A 51 -1.74 -16.01 -8.79
C PHE A 51 -1.13 -14.86 -7.98
N THR A 52 -0.06 -15.12 -7.23
CA THR A 52 0.65 -14.09 -6.44
C THR A 52 1.22 -12.99 -7.34
N THR A 53 1.80 -13.35 -8.49
CA THR A 53 2.29 -12.36 -9.47
C THR A 53 1.15 -11.50 -10.03
N MET A 54 -0.01 -12.09 -10.31
CA MET A 54 -1.20 -11.38 -10.77
C MET A 54 -1.78 -10.47 -9.68
N SER A 55 -1.90 -10.97 -8.45
CA SER A 55 -2.37 -10.19 -7.30
C SER A 55 -1.50 -8.96 -7.05
N LEU A 56 -0.18 -9.10 -7.16
CA LEU A 56 0.75 -7.97 -7.01
C LEU A 56 0.55 -6.92 -8.12
N SER A 57 0.35 -7.37 -9.35
CA SER A 57 0.08 -6.51 -10.51
C SER A 57 -1.27 -5.78 -10.38
N MET A 58 -2.29 -6.46 -9.86
CA MET A 58 -3.59 -5.86 -9.53
C MET A 58 -3.48 -4.85 -8.40
N GLY A 59 -2.70 -5.13 -7.35
CA GLY A 59 -2.46 -4.21 -6.25
C GLY A 59 -1.80 -2.91 -6.72
N VAL A 60 -0.82 -3.00 -7.62
CA VAL A 60 -0.25 -1.84 -8.31
C VAL A 60 -1.32 -1.08 -9.11
N GLY A 61 -2.17 -1.78 -9.86
CA GLY A 61 -3.27 -1.17 -10.61
C GLY A 61 -4.26 -0.41 -9.71
N MET A 62 -4.65 -1.01 -8.58
CA MET A 62 -5.53 -0.38 -7.59
C MET A 62 -4.90 0.84 -6.93
N ALA A 63 -3.59 0.83 -6.68
CA ALA A 63 -2.87 1.98 -6.16
C ALA A 63 -2.86 3.14 -7.19
N LEU A 64 -2.77 2.84 -8.49
CA LEU A 64 -2.76 3.82 -9.56
C LEU A 64 -4.15 4.41 -9.88
N GLN A 65 -5.22 3.64 -9.68
CA GLN A 65 -6.61 4.12 -9.83
C GLN A 65 -6.96 5.26 -8.86
N HIS A 66 -6.14 5.48 -7.82
CA HIS A 66 -6.29 6.58 -6.89
C HIS A 66 -5.82 7.94 -7.39
N LEU A 67 -5.03 7.97 -8.47
CA LEU A 67 -4.48 9.20 -9.00
C LEU A 67 -5.57 9.92 -9.80
N GLU A 68 -5.91 11.14 -9.37
CA GLU A 68 -6.93 12.00 -10.00
C GLU A 68 -6.66 12.29 -11.50
N SER A 69 -5.46 11.95 -11.99
CA SER A 69 -5.10 11.97 -13.42
C SER A 69 -4.08 10.86 -13.77
N PRO A 70 -4.50 9.79 -14.47
CA PRO A 70 -3.62 8.71 -14.93
C PRO A 70 -2.45 9.19 -15.80
N GLN A 71 -2.62 10.31 -16.50
CA GLN A 71 -1.63 10.91 -17.40
C GLN A 71 -0.45 11.55 -16.64
N LEU A 72 -0.62 11.89 -15.35
CA LEU A 72 0.43 12.48 -14.51
C LEU A 72 1.17 11.44 -13.64
N VAL A 73 0.83 10.15 -13.76
CA VAL A 73 1.53 9.05 -13.04
C VAL A 73 3.04 9.09 -13.29
N TYR A 74 3.45 9.44 -14.51
CA TYR A 74 4.87 9.60 -14.87
C TYR A 74 5.57 10.67 -14.03
N LEU A 75 4.89 11.80 -13.77
CA LEU A 75 5.42 12.87 -12.91
C LEU A 75 5.42 12.45 -11.43
N ALA A 76 4.48 11.60 -11.01
CA ALA A 76 4.47 11.04 -9.65
C ALA A 76 5.68 10.11 -9.41
N ILE A 77 6.10 9.32 -10.42
CA ILE A 77 7.29 8.45 -10.36
C ILE A 77 8.59 9.28 -10.33
N MET A 78 8.64 10.42 -11.04
CA MET A 78 9.80 11.33 -11.06
C MET A 78 10.13 11.89 -9.66
N ASN A 79 9.18 11.92 -8.73
CA ASN A 79 9.35 12.49 -7.39
C ASN A 79 9.78 11.48 -6.31
N ILE A 80 10.53 10.44 -6.68
CA ILE A 80 10.96 9.35 -5.80
C ILE A 80 11.81 9.82 -4.60
N ARG A 81 12.48 10.97 -4.74
CA ARG A 81 13.36 11.51 -3.69
C ARG A 81 12.57 12.09 -2.52
N THR A 82 11.41 12.69 -2.76
CA THR A 82 10.69 13.46 -1.72
C THR A 82 9.42 12.77 -1.21
N SER A 83 8.76 11.95 -2.03
CA SER A 83 7.48 11.34 -1.67
C SER A 83 7.60 9.84 -1.40
N TRP A 84 7.13 9.40 -0.23
CA TRP A 84 7.02 7.98 0.12
C TRP A 84 6.00 7.23 -0.75
N LEU A 85 4.95 7.92 -1.21
CA LEU A 85 3.96 7.36 -2.14
C LEU A 85 4.62 7.00 -3.49
N SER A 86 5.54 7.85 -3.97
CA SER A 86 6.29 7.58 -5.21
C SER A 86 7.18 6.34 -5.06
N ARG A 87 7.88 6.23 -3.92
CA ARG A 87 8.71 5.06 -3.59
C ARG A 87 7.89 3.78 -3.51
N GLU A 88 6.67 3.85 -2.99
CA GLU A 88 5.77 2.70 -2.88
C GLU A 88 5.39 2.18 -4.26
N ILE A 89 4.98 3.07 -5.18
CA ILE A 89 4.64 2.67 -6.56
C ILE A 89 5.86 2.02 -7.24
N VAL A 90 7.05 2.60 -7.11
CA VAL A 90 8.27 2.06 -7.74
C VAL A 90 8.66 0.71 -7.16
N THR A 91 8.65 0.58 -5.83
CA THR A 91 8.99 -0.68 -5.15
C THR A 91 7.95 -1.78 -5.39
N ALA A 92 6.67 -1.44 -5.46
CA ALA A 92 5.60 -2.37 -5.83
C ALA A 92 5.79 -2.93 -7.25
N ASN A 93 6.09 -2.04 -8.22
CA ASN A 93 6.39 -2.44 -9.60
C ASN A 93 7.67 -3.27 -9.69
N LEU A 94 8.70 -2.92 -8.93
CA LEU A 94 9.94 -3.70 -8.86
C LEU A 94 9.66 -5.11 -8.32
N CYS A 95 8.89 -5.20 -7.24
CA CYS A 95 8.50 -6.48 -6.65
C CYS A 95 7.72 -7.35 -7.64
N ALA A 96 6.74 -6.76 -8.37
CA ALA A 96 5.97 -7.46 -9.40
C ALA A 96 6.86 -8.01 -10.52
N LYS A 97 7.81 -7.20 -11.02
CA LYS A 97 8.75 -7.63 -12.07
C LYS A 97 9.69 -8.73 -11.60
N MET A 98 10.19 -8.65 -10.37
CA MET A 98 11.07 -9.68 -9.81
C MET A 98 10.33 -11.00 -9.59
N ALA A 99 9.10 -10.95 -9.05
CA ALA A 99 8.25 -12.13 -8.90
C ALA A 99 7.92 -12.79 -10.25
N MET A 100 7.60 -11.98 -11.27
CA MET A 100 7.36 -12.48 -12.63
C MET A 100 8.62 -13.09 -13.26
N ALA A 101 9.78 -12.46 -13.08
CA ALA A 101 11.06 -12.96 -13.59
C ALA A 101 11.44 -14.28 -12.93
N PHE A 102 11.27 -14.41 -11.62
CA PHE A 102 11.52 -15.66 -10.90
C PHE A 102 10.56 -16.77 -11.36
N THR A 103 9.26 -16.48 -11.42
CA THR A 103 8.24 -17.44 -11.90
C THR A 103 8.56 -17.91 -13.32
N GLY A 104 8.91 -16.98 -14.21
CA GLY A 104 9.34 -17.29 -15.58
C GLY A 104 10.62 -18.12 -15.63
N ALA A 105 11.61 -17.81 -14.79
CA ALA A 105 12.85 -18.58 -14.70
C ALA A 105 12.61 -20.01 -14.22
N THR A 106 11.69 -20.21 -13.28
CA THR A 106 11.26 -21.55 -12.82
C THR A 106 10.51 -22.30 -13.92
N TRP A 107 9.60 -21.63 -14.64
CA TRP A 107 8.83 -22.26 -15.72
C TRP A 107 9.71 -22.67 -16.92
N LEU A 108 10.67 -21.83 -17.29
CA LEU A 108 11.65 -22.09 -18.34
C LEU A 108 12.78 -23.04 -17.90
N LYS A 109 12.74 -23.55 -16.66
CA LYS A 109 13.77 -24.44 -16.09
C LYS A 109 15.20 -23.88 -16.20
N LEU A 110 15.35 -22.56 -15.96
CA LEU A 110 16.64 -21.87 -16.02
C LEU A 110 17.61 -22.35 -14.92
N PRO A 111 18.94 -22.11 -15.09
CA PRO A 111 19.96 -22.56 -14.15
C PRO A 111 19.69 -22.11 -12.71
N SER A 112 20.03 -22.97 -11.74
CA SER A 112 19.80 -22.71 -10.31
C SER A 112 20.46 -21.40 -9.83
N ILE A 113 21.64 -21.05 -10.33
CA ILE A 113 22.34 -19.80 -9.96
C ILE A 113 21.49 -18.55 -10.28
N LEU A 114 20.80 -18.55 -11.42
CA LEU A 114 19.96 -17.43 -11.85
C LEU A 114 18.68 -17.37 -11.01
N ARG A 115 18.07 -18.52 -10.72
CA ARG A 115 16.88 -18.60 -9.85
C ARG A 115 17.18 -18.13 -8.43
N VAL A 116 18.31 -18.51 -7.85
CA VAL A 116 18.75 -18.04 -6.53
C VAL A 116 19.01 -16.53 -6.54
N GLY A 117 19.66 -16.00 -7.58
CA GLY A 117 19.87 -14.55 -7.72
C GLY A 117 18.54 -13.78 -7.80
N LEU A 118 17.62 -14.23 -8.65
CA LEU A 118 16.27 -13.63 -8.78
C LEU A 118 15.46 -13.74 -7.49
N ALA A 119 15.60 -14.83 -6.76
CA ALA A 119 14.95 -15.01 -5.48
C ALA A 119 15.40 -13.98 -4.44
N TRP A 120 16.72 -13.81 -4.24
CA TRP A 120 17.24 -12.79 -3.33
C TRP A 120 16.81 -11.39 -3.73
N LEU A 121 16.84 -11.07 -5.02
CA LEU A 121 16.35 -9.78 -5.53
C LEU A 121 14.84 -9.59 -5.26
N SER A 122 14.05 -10.66 -5.37
CA SER A 122 12.61 -10.62 -5.07
C SER A 122 12.33 -10.38 -3.59
N VAL A 123 13.11 -11.01 -2.70
CA VAL A 123 13.02 -10.78 -1.25
C VAL A 123 13.36 -9.34 -0.91
N LEU A 124 14.48 -8.81 -1.44
CA LEU A 124 14.88 -7.42 -1.23
C LEU A 124 13.83 -6.42 -1.77
N ALA A 125 13.23 -6.72 -2.92
CA ALA A 125 12.16 -5.90 -3.49
C ALA A 125 10.90 -5.91 -2.59
N GLY A 126 10.49 -7.07 -2.07
CA GLY A 126 9.35 -7.19 -1.14
C GLY A 126 9.58 -6.45 0.18
N VAL A 127 10.78 -6.56 0.77
CA VAL A 127 11.15 -5.80 1.97
C VAL A 127 11.10 -4.29 1.72
N SER A 128 11.63 -3.84 0.57
CA SER A 128 11.61 -2.44 0.17
C SER A 128 10.18 -1.92 -0.04
N PHE A 129 9.32 -2.76 -0.60
CA PHE A 129 7.90 -2.45 -0.80
C PHE A 129 7.17 -2.27 0.54
N PHE A 130 7.23 -3.24 1.46
CA PHE A 130 6.59 -3.10 2.77
C PHE A 130 7.17 -1.96 3.60
N TYR A 131 8.47 -1.70 3.49
CA TYR A 131 9.08 -0.54 4.12
C TYR A 131 8.50 0.77 3.56
N SER A 132 8.39 0.91 2.24
CA SER A 132 7.82 2.10 1.63
C SER A 132 6.34 2.25 1.99
N MET A 133 5.57 1.17 1.93
CA MET A 133 4.16 1.13 2.27
C MET A 133 3.93 1.55 3.73
N SER A 134 4.66 0.96 4.69
CA SER A 134 4.53 1.34 6.10
C SER A 134 4.84 2.82 6.37
N ARG A 135 5.78 3.40 5.61
CA ARG A 135 6.12 4.84 5.72
C ARG A 135 5.02 5.75 5.20
N VAL A 136 4.18 5.29 4.27
CA VAL A 136 2.99 6.03 3.83
C VAL A 136 1.96 6.11 4.94
N TYR A 137 1.86 5.12 5.83
CA TYR A 137 0.95 5.14 6.99
C TYR A 137 1.49 5.94 8.18
N ARG A 138 2.81 6.08 8.33
CA ARG A 138 3.46 6.84 9.41
C ARG A 138 3.47 8.35 9.16
N LEU A 139 2.29 8.96 9.20
CA LEU A 139 2.15 10.42 9.15
C LEU A 139 2.20 11.03 10.56
N ARG A 140 2.97 12.11 10.73
CA ARG A 140 3.02 12.89 11.99
C ARG A 140 1.65 13.41 12.44
N THR A 141 0.74 13.62 11.49
CA THR A 141 -0.63 14.09 11.74
C THR A 141 -1.54 13.00 12.31
N ALA A 142 -1.06 11.75 12.40
CA ALA A 142 -1.85 10.61 12.85
C ALA A 142 -1.03 9.82 13.90
N PRO A 143 -0.95 10.31 15.15
CA PRO A 143 0.02 9.83 16.16
C PRO A 143 -0.12 8.36 16.53
N ILE A 144 -1.34 7.83 16.48
CA ILE A 144 -1.64 6.40 16.70
C ILE A 144 -0.86 5.49 15.73
N TRP A 145 -0.57 6.01 14.53
CA TRP A 145 0.07 5.27 13.45
C TRP A 145 1.54 5.64 13.27
N ASP A 146 2.07 6.63 14.00
CA ASP A 146 3.50 6.97 13.98
C ASP A 146 4.27 6.18 15.05
N THR A 147 4.10 4.85 15.02
CA THR A 147 4.79 3.94 15.94
C THR A 147 5.65 2.96 15.15
N THR A 148 6.60 2.32 15.83
CA THR A 148 7.37 1.21 15.25
C THR A 148 6.53 -0.05 15.07
N PHE A 149 5.36 -0.14 15.70
CA PHE A 149 4.44 -1.26 15.55
C PHE A 149 3.81 -1.30 14.15
N THR A 150 3.57 -0.15 13.53
CA THR A 150 2.96 -0.05 12.20
C THR A 150 3.72 -0.82 11.12
N PRO A 151 5.04 -0.66 10.89
CA PRO A 151 5.74 -1.50 9.93
C PRO A 151 5.73 -2.99 10.32
N ILE A 152 5.86 -3.31 11.61
CA ILE A 152 5.88 -4.70 12.10
C ILE A 152 4.56 -5.41 11.78
N SER A 153 3.42 -4.76 11.98
CA SER A 153 2.11 -5.36 11.69
C SER A 153 1.94 -5.71 10.21
N PHE A 154 2.50 -4.92 9.29
CA PHE A 154 2.44 -5.22 7.85
C PHE A 154 3.24 -6.47 7.48
N PHE A 155 4.44 -6.62 8.07
CA PHE A 155 5.25 -7.83 7.87
C PHE A 155 4.64 -9.05 8.54
N LEU A 156 4.03 -8.90 9.72
CA LEU A 156 3.31 -9.98 10.39
C LEU A 156 2.12 -10.46 9.58
N ALA A 157 1.29 -9.56 9.08
CA ALA A 157 0.16 -9.87 8.20
C ALA A 157 0.62 -10.66 6.95
N ALA A 158 1.67 -10.19 6.27
CA ALA A 158 2.24 -10.92 5.14
C ALA A 158 2.78 -12.31 5.55
N GLY A 159 3.40 -12.42 6.72
CA GLY A 159 3.87 -13.68 7.28
C GLY A 159 2.73 -14.66 7.59
N PHE A 160 1.61 -14.18 8.15
CA PHE A 160 0.42 -14.99 8.41
C PHE A 160 -0.19 -15.52 7.11
N VAL A 161 -0.31 -14.69 6.07
CA VAL A 161 -0.78 -15.15 4.76
C VAL A 161 0.19 -16.16 4.14
N GLY A 162 1.50 -15.92 4.25
CA GLY A 162 2.51 -16.89 3.83
C GLY A 162 2.36 -18.24 4.54
N ALA A 163 2.27 -18.22 5.87
CA ALA A 163 2.10 -19.42 6.68
C ALA A 163 0.80 -20.17 6.32
N ALA A 164 -0.28 -19.45 6.04
CA ALA A 164 -1.53 -20.03 5.54
C ALA A 164 -1.32 -20.83 4.27
N VAL A 165 -0.62 -20.23 3.28
CA VAL A 165 -0.32 -20.88 2.01
C VAL A 165 0.56 -22.12 2.21
N LEU A 166 1.57 -22.04 3.08
CA LEU A 166 2.41 -23.20 3.41
C LEU A 166 1.58 -24.35 4.00
N ILE A 167 0.72 -24.05 4.98
CA ILE A 167 -0.15 -25.03 5.61
C ILE A 167 -1.09 -25.66 4.58
N THR A 168 -1.72 -24.86 3.72
CA THR A 168 -2.57 -25.35 2.62
C THR A 168 -1.80 -26.31 1.71
N MET A 169 -0.57 -25.98 1.31
CA MET A 169 0.24 -26.85 0.46
C MET A 169 0.60 -28.18 1.15
N LEU A 170 0.93 -28.15 2.44
CA LEU A 170 1.31 -29.34 3.21
C LEU A 170 0.10 -30.23 3.57
N VAL A 171 -1.06 -29.64 3.83
CA VAL A 171 -2.29 -30.35 4.24
C VAL A 171 -3.01 -30.95 3.04
N GLN A 172 -2.91 -30.33 1.86
CA GLN A 172 -3.58 -30.80 0.64
C GLN A 172 -3.21 -32.24 0.29
N SER A 173 -1.95 -32.64 0.47
CA SER A 173 -1.50 -34.01 0.19
C SER A 173 -2.15 -35.07 1.09
N SER A 174 -2.69 -34.68 2.25
CA SER A 174 -3.26 -35.61 3.24
C SER A 174 -4.78 -35.54 3.35
N TYR A 175 -5.40 -34.38 3.11
CA TYR A 175 -6.83 -34.14 3.38
C TYR A 175 -7.62 -33.56 2.19
N GLY A 176 -6.98 -33.38 1.03
CA GLY A 176 -7.60 -32.81 -0.16
C GLY A 176 -7.80 -31.28 -0.09
N PRO A 177 -8.36 -30.66 -1.14
CA PRO A 177 -8.35 -29.21 -1.32
C PRO A 177 -9.38 -28.44 -0.46
N ILE A 178 -10.47 -29.10 -0.04
CA ILE A 178 -11.61 -28.47 0.64
C ILE A 178 -11.24 -27.86 2.01
N PRO A 179 -10.64 -28.60 2.97
CA PRO A 179 -10.26 -28.02 4.27
C PRO A 179 -9.17 -26.94 4.13
N CYS A 180 -8.30 -27.06 3.13
CA CYS A 180 -7.28 -26.06 2.84
C CYS A 180 -7.88 -24.73 2.34
N PHE A 181 -8.91 -24.81 1.49
CA PHE A 181 -9.66 -23.65 1.02
C PHE A 181 -10.38 -22.94 2.18
N LEU A 182 -10.99 -23.69 3.09
CA LEU A 182 -11.64 -23.12 4.28
C LEU A 182 -10.63 -22.41 5.20
N GLY A 183 -9.47 -23.00 5.45
CA GLY A 183 -8.40 -22.37 6.24
C GLY A 183 -7.89 -21.08 5.61
N PHE A 184 -7.66 -21.08 4.30
CA PHE A 184 -7.26 -19.88 3.56
C PHE A 184 -8.32 -18.78 3.62
N VAL A 185 -9.60 -19.12 3.43
CA VAL A 185 -10.71 -18.16 3.55
C VAL A 185 -10.77 -17.57 4.95
N ILE A 186 -10.63 -18.39 6.00
CA ILE A 186 -10.64 -17.91 7.39
C ILE A 186 -9.50 -16.91 7.64
N ILE A 187 -8.29 -17.23 7.19
CA ILE A 187 -7.13 -16.35 7.38
C ILE A 187 -7.28 -15.05 6.58
N LEU A 188 -7.73 -15.13 5.32
CA LEU A 188 -8.04 -13.93 4.56
C LEU A 188 -9.13 -13.08 5.22
N THR A 189 -10.18 -13.70 5.77
CA THR A 189 -11.22 -12.95 6.47
C THR A 189 -10.70 -12.29 7.75
N ALA A 190 -9.76 -12.93 8.47
CA ALA A 190 -9.12 -12.35 9.64
C ALA A 190 -8.27 -11.12 9.28
N GLU A 191 -7.49 -11.20 8.20
CA GLU A 191 -6.67 -10.07 7.71
C GLU A 191 -7.54 -8.91 7.19
N VAL A 192 -8.62 -9.22 6.47
CA VAL A 192 -9.60 -8.22 6.02
C VAL A 192 -10.27 -7.56 7.23
N LEU A 193 -10.61 -8.34 8.25
CA LEU A 193 -11.21 -7.81 9.48
C LEU A 193 -10.22 -6.91 10.24
N ASP A 194 -8.95 -7.32 10.35
CA ASP A 194 -7.93 -6.53 11.05
C ASP A 194 -7.70 -5.19 10.34
N LEU A 195 -7.69 -5.17 9.00
CA LEU A 195 -7.62 -3.93 8.23
C LEU A 195 -8.91 -3.11 8.25
N TYR A 196 -10.08 -3.75 8.34
CA TYR A 196 -11.35 -3.05 8.53
C TYR A 196 -11.37 -2.34 9.89
N ILE A 197 -11.00 -3.04 10.96
CA ILE A 197 -10.84 -2.47 12.31
C ILE A 197 -9.82 -1.34 12.27
N PHE A 198 -8.68 -1.55 11.61
CA PHE A 198 -7.65 -0.52 11.41
C PHE A 198 -8.21 0.72 10.69
N SER A 199 -9.10 0.53 9.71
CA SER A 199 -9.76 1.63 8.99
C SER A 199 -10.78 2.39 9.83
N GLU A 200 -11.56 1.70 10.66
CA GLU A 200 -12.53 2.31 11.58
C GLU A 200 -11.83 3.08 12.70
N VAL A 201 -10.79 2.50 13.31
CA VAL A 201 -9.95 3.18 14.31
C VAL A 201 -9.32 4.45 13.71
N ARG A 202 -8.97 4.42 12.42
CA ARG A 202 -8.45 5.60 11.70
C ARG A 202 -9.52 6.67 11.53
N GLU A 203 -10.76 6.30 11.26
CA GLU A 203 -11.86 7.24 11.10
C GLU A 203 -12.27 7.86 12.45
N VAL A 204 -12.40 7.06 13.50
CA VAL A 204 -12.69 7.51 14.86
C VAL A 204 -11.60 8.47 15.38
N SER A 205 -10.32 8.15 15.17
CA SER A 205 -9.22 9.03 15.55
C SER A 205 -9.24 10.36 14.78
N ARG A 206 -9.58 10.36 13.48
CA ARG A 206 -9.77 11.61 12.72
C ARG A 206 -10.89 12.49 13.30
N LEU A 207 -11.98 11.88 13.77
CA LEU A 207 -13.10 12.60 14.35
C LEU A 207 -12.76 13.16 15.74
N GLN A 208 -12.00 12.43 16.55
CA GLN A 208 -11.53 12.90 17.86
C GLN A 208 -10.48 14.02 17.76
N PHE A 209 -9.59 13.98 16.78
CA PHE A 209 -8.53 14.98 16.58
C PHE A 209 -8.90 16.08 15.56
N ARG A 210 -10.19 16.29 15.26
CA ARG A 210 -10.61 17.47 14.49
C ARG A 210 -10.25 18.73 15.28
N PRO A 211 -9.43 19.66 14.74
CA PRO A 211 -9.20 20.92 15.42
C PRO A 211 -10.54 21.65 15.57
N ALA A 212 -10.90 21.99 16.81
CA ALA A 212 -12.14 22.69 17.16
C ALA A 212 -12.30 24.08 16.49
N SER A 213 -11.31 24.52 15.71
CA SER A 213 -11.27 25.85 15.08
C SER A 213 -12.29 26.07 13.96
N PHE A 214 -12.99 25.03 13.47
CA PHE A 214 -13.98 25.18 12.40
C PHE A 214 -15.44 25.14 12.87
N ALA A 215 -15.73 24.83 14.12
CA ALA A 215 -17.11 24.83 14.64
C ALA A 215 -17.61 26.23 15.04
N GLY A 216 -16.72 27.22 15.13
CA GLY A 216 -17.05 28.58 15.61
C GLY A 216 -17.00 29.72 14.59
N GLN A 217 -16.58 29.48 13.34
CA GLN A 217 -16.37 30.57 12.36
C GLN A 217 -17.56 30.81 11.41
N GLY A 218 -18.73 30.23 11.71
CA GLY A 218 -19.97 30.44 10.94
C GLY A 218 -20.81 31.65 11.36
N ALA A 219 -20.50 32.30 12.48
CA ALA A 219 -21.41 33.26 13.12
C ALA A 219 -20.79 34.65 13.38
N SER A 220 -20.20 35.29 12.37
CA SER A 220 -19.97 36.75 12.41
C SER A 220 -19.66 37.40 11.06
N ARG A 221 -20.27 36.94 9.95
CA ARG A 221 -20.35 37.82 8.77
C ARG A 221 -21.46 38.85 9.01
N ARG A 222 -21.09 40.00 9.60
CA ARG A 222 -21.97 41.17 9.61
C ARG A 222 -22.37 41.48 8.16
N PRO A 223 -23.66 41.70 7.86
CA PRO A 223 -24.05 42.08 6.51
C PRO A 223 -23.48 43.46 6.21
N ILE A 224 -22.78 43.59 5.08
CA ILE A 224 -22.37 44.89 4.55
C ILE A 224 -23.66 45.61 4.17
N ARG A 225 -24.04 46.58 5.00
CA ARG A 225 -25.18 47.46 4.79
C ARG A 225 -24.82 48.45 3.67
N SER A 226 -25.36 48.24 2.47
CA SER A 226 -25.22 49.16 1.34
C SER A 226 -26.24 50.30 1.47
N ASP A 227 -25.96 51.28 2.31
CA ASP A 227 -26.76 52.50 2.39
C ASP A 227 -25.95 53.70 1.88
N GLY A 228 -26.43 54.29 0.77
CA GLY A 228 -26.58 55.74 0.67
C GLY A 228 -25.43 56.59 0.12
N ASN A 229 -25.63 57.08 -1.12
CA ASN A 229 -25.39 58.47 -1.56
C ASN A 229 -24.03 59.13 -1.23
N PHE A 230 -23.10 59.08 -2.19
CA PHE A 230 -21.99 60.04 -2.27
C PHE A 230 -22.30 61.16 -3.27
N HIS A 231 -23.00 62.19 -2.80
CA HIS A 231 -23.03 63.51 -3.44
C HIS A 231 -22.60 64.61 -2.45
N ARG A 232 -21.45 65.23 -2.78
CA ARG A 232 -20.96 66.57 -2.42
C ARG A 232 -20.93 66.98 -0.93
N ALA A 233 -19.74 67.31 -0.44
CA ALA A 233 -19.45 68.69 -0.01
C ALA A 233 -17.94 68.97 0.14
N ARG A 234 -17.54 70.03 -0.54
CA ARG A 234 -16.26 70.76 -0.55
C ARG A 234 -15.73 71.09 0.86
N ARG A 235 -14.40 71.04 1.01
CA ARG A 235 -13.51 71.86 1.87
C ARG A 235 -12.06 71.46 1.47
N GLY A 236 -11.27 72.23 0.74
CA GLY A 236 -10.81 73.59 1.03
C GLY A 236 -9.46 73.52 1.76
N TRP A 237 -8.36 73.27 1.03
CA TRP A 237 -6.99 73.34 1.57
C TRP A 237 -6.18 74.40 0.78
N PRO A 238 -5.56 75.40 1.44
CA PRO A 238 -4.84 76.47 0.75
C PRO A 238 -3.40 76.12 0.38
N HIS A 239 -2.97 76.66 -0.76
CA HIS A 239 -1.58 76.72 -1.23
C HIS A 239 -0.75 77.76 -0.46
N SER A 240 0.50 77.42 -0.13
CA SER A 240 1.70 78.28 -0.12
C SER A 240 2.93 77.36 0.00
N LEU A 241 3.78 77.18 -1.03
CA LEU A 241 4.90 78.01 -1.50
C LEU A 241 5.87 78.45 -0.40
N GLY A 242 7.10 77.90 -0.45
CA GLY A 242 8.27 78.39 0.26
C GLY A 242 9.52 77.57 -0.08
N ALA A 243 10.49 78.22 -0.75
CA ALA A 243 11.68 77.64 -1.33
C ALA A 243 12.94 77.93 -0.49
N ARG A 244 14.02 77.18 -0.80
CA ARG A 244 15.46 77.45 -0.54
C ARG A 244 15.97 77.29 0.89
N SER A 245 16.90 76.34 1.06
CA SER A 245 18.35 76.59 1.14
C SER A 245 19.09 75.27 1.04
#